data_AF-X0WVQ7-F1
#
_entry.id   AF-X0WVQ7-F1
#
_cell.length_a   1.000
_cell.length_b   1.000
_cell.length_c   1.000
_cell.angle_alpha   90.00
_cell.angle_beta   90.00
_cell.angle_gamma   90.00
#
_symmetry.space_group_name_H-M   'P 1'
#
loop_
_entity.id
_entity.type
_entity.pdbx_description
1 polymer ?
#
loop_
_entity_poly.entity_id
_entity_poly.type
_entity_poly.pdbx_seq_one_letter_code
_entity_poly.pdbx_strand_id
1 'polypeptide(L)' 'MDVGRVVYTHLNHTNPLLDPKEKMMETVRAAGFEIAHDGMTIVL' A
#
# COMPACT_ATOMS: atom_id res chain seq x y z
N MET A 1 15.65 -8.27 -10.20
CA MET A 1 16.07 -7.43 -9.06
C MET A 1 15.48 -8.05 -7.83
N ASP A 2 16.25 -8.21 -6.76
CA ASP A 2 15.73 -8.68 -5.47
C ASP A 2 15.22 -7.46 -4.70
N VAL A 3 13.93 -7.46 -4.36
CA VAL A 3 13.25 -6.32 -3.71
C VAL A 3 12.70 -6.79 -2.38
N GLY A 4 13.30 -6.31 -1.28
CA GLY A 4 12.95 -6.75 0.07
C GLY A 4 11.62 -6.21 0.60
N ARG A 5 11.20 -5.00 0.20
CA ARG A 5 9.95 -4.36 0.66
C ARG A 5 9.37 -3.45 -0.41
N VAL A 6 8.06 -3.52 -0.63
CA VAL A 6 7.32 -2.66 -1.57
C VAL A 6 6.25 -1.87 -0.83
N VAL A 7 6.31 -0.54 -0.96
CA VAL A 7 5.35 0.38 -0.35
C VAL A 7 4.76 1.27 -1.43
N TYR A 8 3.45 1.16 -1.68
CA TYR A 8 2.72 2.09 -2.55
C TYR A 8 2.53 3.43 -1.85
N THR A 9 2.85 4.51 -2.54
CA THR A 9 2.64 5.88 -2.08
C THR A 9 1.96 6.69 -3.19
N HIS A 10 1.64 7.94 -2.89
CA HIS A 10 1.02 8.88 -3.84
C HIS A 10 -0.25 8.31 -4.48
N LEU A 11 -1.13 7.74 -3.65
CA LEU A 11 -2.42 7.27 -4.09
C LEU A 11 -3.28 8.47 -4.49
N ASN A 12 -3.85 8.41 -5.70
CA ASN A 12 -4.85 9.38 -6.09
C ASN A 12 -6.10 9.24 -5.21
N HIS A 13 -6.83 10.34 -5.03
CA HIS A 13 -8.07 10.39 -4.25
C HIS A 13 -9.16 9.40 -4.74
N THR A 14 -9.14 9.00 -6.01
CA THR A 14 -10.07 8.00 -6.56
C THR A 14 -9.55 6.56 -6.52
N ASN A 15 -8.38 6.31 -5.91
CA ASN A 15 -7.83 4.96 -5.87
C ASN A 15 -8.72 4.07 -4.99
N PRO A 16 -9.19 2.90 -5.49
CA PRO A 16 -10.06 2.00 -4.73
C PRO A 16 -9.42 1.48 -3.42
N LEU A 17 -8.10 1.58 -3.28
CA LEU A 17 -7.40 1.25 -2.03
C LEU A 17 -7.76 2.18 -0.86
N LEU A 18 -8.36 3.35 -1.13
CA LEU A 18 -8.82 4.28 -0.10
C LEU A 18 -10.25 3.96 0.39
N ASP A 19 -11.00 3.10 -0.30
CA ASP A 19 -12.35 2.70 0.13
C ASP A 19 -12.30 1.40 0.96
N PRO A 20 -12.64 1.42 2.26
CA PRO A 20 -12.63 0.22 3.10
C PRO A 20 -13.69 -0.82 2.72
N LYS A 21 -14.67 -0.48 1.87
CA LYS A 21 -15.65 -1.44 1.33
C LYS A 21 -15.10 -2.24 0.15
N GLU A 22 -14.04 -1.76 -0.48
CA GLU A 22 -13.40 -2.42 -1.61
C GLU A 22 -12.40 -3.48 -1.13
N LYS A 23 -12.37 -4.63 -1.81
CA LYS A 23 -11.49 -5.76 -1.45
C LYS A 23 -10.04 -5.58 -1.91
N MET A 24 -9.73 -4.49 -2.61
CA MET A 24 -8.42 -4.27 -3.22
C MET A 24 -7.28 -4.24 -2.18
N MET A 25 -7.59 -3.79 -0.96
CA MET A 25 -6.66 -3.84 0.17
C MET A 25 -6.21 -5.26 0.53
N GLU A 26 -7.10 -6.25 0.40
CA GLU A 26 -6.78 -7.65 0.66
C GLU A 26 -5.77 -8.17 -0.37
N THR A 27 -5.94 -7.81 -1.64
CA THR A 27 -5.02 -8.19 -2.73
C THR A 27 -3.63 -7.61 -2.52
N VAL A 28 -3.52 -6.33 -2.16
CA VAL A 28 -2.23 -5.67 -1.89
C VAL A 28 -1.50 -6.33 -0.72
N ARG A 29 -2.23 -6.60 0.38
CA ARG A 29 -1.67 -7.30 1.54
C ARG A 29 -1.27 -8.75 1.23
N ALA A 30 -2.08 -9.48 0.46
CA ALA A 30 -1.79 -10.86 0.06
C ALA A 30 -0.55 -10.96 -0.85
N ALA A 31 -0.25 -9.91 -1.61
CA ALA A 31 0.98 -9.80 -2.40
C ALA A 31 2.22 -9.40 -1.56
N GLY A 32 2.07 -9.17 -0.24
CA GLY A 32 3.16 -8.74 0.64
C GLY A 32 3.51 -7.26 0.50
N PHE A 33 2.61 -6.45 -0.07
CA PHE A 33 2.83 -5.03 -0.30
C PHE A 33 2.14 -4.17 0.77
N GLU A 34 2.67 -2.98 0.98
CA GLU A 34 2.15 -2.02 1.96
C GLU A 34 1.64 -0.75 1.27
N ILE A 35 0.80 0.00 1.98
CA ILE A 35 0.37 1.34 1.57
C ILE A 35 0.90 2.34 2.57
N ALA A 36 1.55 3.38 2.06
CA ALA A 36 2.02 4.48 2.88
C ALA A 36 0.86 5.24 3.51
N HIS A 37 1.03 5.61 4.78
CA HIS A 37 0.12 6.50 5.50
C HIS A 37 0.87 7.76 5.94
N ASP A 38 0.13 8.82 6.22
CA ASP A 38 0.71 10.06 6.75
C ASP A 38 1.52 9.77 8.03
N GLY A 39 2.73 10.30 8.09
CA GLY A 39 3.67 10.09 9.20
C GLY A 39 4.40 8.74 9.20
N MET A 40 4.20 7.87 8.20
CA MET A 40 4.94 6.61 8.11
C MET A 40 6.45 6.85 8.01
N THR A 41 7.22 6.21 8.89
CA THR A 41 8.69 6.23 8.86
C THR A 41 9.20 4.87 8.41
N ILE A 42 10.14 4.87 7.46
CA ILE A 42 10.83 3.66 6.99
C ILE A 42 12.22 3.65 7.63
N VAL A 43 12.50 2.60 8.41
CA VAL A 43 13.83 2.29 8.93
C VAL A 43 14.37 1.12 8.12
N LEU A 44 15.62 1.23 7.67
CA LEU A 44 16.32 0.23 6.86
C LEU A 44 17.19 -0.67 7.73
#